data_AF-A0A368GWI8-F1
#
_entry.id   AF-A0A368GWI8-F1
#
_cell.length_a   1.000
_cell.length_b   1.000
_cell.length_c   1.000
_cell.angle_alpha   90.00
_cell.angle_beta   90.00
_cell.angle_gamma   90.00
#
_symmetry.space_group_name_H-M   'P 1'
#
loop_
_entity.id
_entity.type
_entity.pdbx_description
1 polymer ?
#
loop_
_entity_poly.entity_id
_entity_poly.type
_entity_poly.pdbx_seq_one_letter_code
_entity_poly.pdbx_strand_id
1 'polypeptide(L)'
;MIRKRISTETEVSFYHVPTHENIADCATRGVSKEELADHLWWCGSKWLNVPSEEWLAKEATDLCSQEPNDEEDTDLYSSITAIIDPVLPTERLSSFSKLSRVVAYCARFIRNASHQKYFNLRRTGVETNIPSADELV
;
A
#
# COMPACT_ATOMS: atom_id res chain seq x y z
N MET A 1 -8.05 -0.94 -15.35
CA MET A 1 -7.33 -0.31 -16.50
C MET A 1 -6.16 -1.15 -17.04
N ILE A 2 -5.37 -1.83 -16.20
CA ILE A 2 -4.14 -2.54 -16.64
C ILE A 2 -4.42 -3.74 -17.57
N ARG A 3 -5.39 -4.61 -17.22
CA ARG A 3 -5.74 -5.80 -18.03
C ARG A 3 -6.10 -5.46 -19.48
N LYS A 4 -6.93 -4.42 -19.67
CA LYS A 4 -7.40 -3.96 -21.01
C LYS A 4 -6.26 -3.50 -21.92
N ARG A 5 -5.16 -3.00 -21.35
CA ARG A 5 -4.04 -2.44 -22.12
C ARG A 5 -3.01 -3.51 -22.50
N ILE A 6 -2.91 -4.58 -21.72
CA ILE A 6 -2.05 -5.72 -22.03
C ILE A 6 -2.72 -6.60 -23.10
N SER A 7 -4.03 -6.83 -22.98
CA SER A 7 -4.79 -7.65 -23.92
C SER A 7 -4.90 -7.04 -25.33
N THR A 8 -4.62 -5.75 -25.50
CA THR A 8 -4.63 -5.08 -26.83
C THR A 8 -3.34 -5.30 -27.62
N GLU A 9 -2.25 -5.57 -26.93
CA GLU A 9 -0.91 -5.66 -27.52
C GLU A 9 -0.43 -7.12 -27.62
N THR A 10 -0.94 -7.98 -26.73
CA THR A 10 -0.61 -9.41 -26.69
C THR A 10 -1.84 -10.22 -26.26
N GLU A 11 -2.04 -11.38 -26.87
CA GLU A 11 -3.04 -12.33 -26.41
C GLU A 11 -2.60 -12.92 -25.06
N VAL A 12 -3.21 -12.44 -23.97
CA VAL A 12 -2.88 -12.84 -22.60
C VAL A 12 -4.16 -13.29 -21.90
N SER A 13 -4.13 -14.51 -21.37
CA SER A 13 -5.19 -15.07 -20.53
C SER A 13 -4.86 -14.86 -19.06
N PHE A 14 -5.85 -14.48 -18.26
CA PHE A 14 -5.69 -14.28 -16.82
C PHE A 14 -6.37 -15.40 -16.06
N TYR A 15 -5.63 -16.04 -15.16
CA TYR A 15 -6.15 -17.10 -14.30
C TYR A 15 -6.01 -16.70 -12.83
N HIS A 16 -6.99 -17.09 -12.02
CA HIS A 16 -6.93 -16.99 -10.57
C HIS A 16 -6.31 -18.26 -9.99
N VAL A 17 -5.21 -18.08 -9.27
CA VAL A 17 -4.54 -19.15 -8.53
C VAL A 17 -5.00 -19.12 -7.08
N PRO A 18 -5.53 -20.23 -6.53
CA PRO A 18 -5.87 -20.32 -5.10
C PRO A 18 -4.68 -19.96 -4.21
N THR A 19 -4.94 -19.33 -3.06
CA THR A 19 -3.87 -18.84 -2.15
C THR A 19 -2.87 -19.93 -1.76
N HIS A 20 -3.31 -21.16 -1.52
CA HIS A 20 -2.45 -22.29 -1.14
C HIS A 20 -1.56 -22.79 -2.29
N GLU A 21 -1.95 -22.54 -3.53
CA GLU A 21 -1.19 -22.88 -4.75
C GLU A 21 -0.34 -21.69 -5.25
N ASN A 22 -0.55 -20.48 -4.70
CA ASN A 22 0.19 -19.29 -5.09
C ASN A 22 1.57 -19.27 -4.42
N ILE A 23 2.53 -19.93 -5.05
CA ILE A 23 3.91 -20.00 -4.57
C ILE A 23 4.55 -18.62 -4.47
N ALA A 24 4.05 -17.61 -5.22
CA ALA A 24 4.58 -16.27 -5.09
C ALA A 24 4.27 -15.60 -3.75
N ASP A 25 3.29 -16.11 -3.01
CA ASP A 25 2.93 -15.62 -1.69
C ASP A 25 4.05 -15.88 -0.65
N CYS A 26 4.95 -16.85 -0.89
CA CYS A 26 6.10 -17.08 0.00
C CYS A 26 7.06 -15.89 0.01
N ALA A 27 7.20 -15.18 -1.11
CA ALA A 27 8.06 -14.00 -1.21
C ALA A 27 7.47 -12.80 -0.47
N THR A 28 6.13 -12.70 -0.39
CA THR A 28 5.43 -11.59 0.27
C THR A 28 5.20 -11.84 1.77
N ARG A 29 5.01 -13.08 2.20
CA ARG A 29 4.83 -13.44 3.63
C ARG A 29 6.12 -13.61 4.40
N GLY A 30 7.24 -13.78 3.69
CA GLY A 30 8.55 -14.06 4.28
C GLY A 30 8.76 -15.57 4.44
N VAL A 31 9.89 -16.03 3.93
CA VAL A 31 10.38 -17.40 4.03
C VAL A 31 11.85 -17.35 4.47
N SER A 32 12.27 -18.26 5.35
CA SER A 32 13.66 -18.29 5.80
C SER A 32 14.62 -18.67 4.66
N LYS A 33 15.93 -18.41 4.83
CA LYS A 33 16.92 -18.72 3.78
C LYS A 33 17.03 -20.21 3.55
N GLU A 34 16.98 -20.99 4.62
CA GLU A 34 17.08 -22.44 4.63
C GLU A 34 15.84 -23.05 3.95
N GLU A 35 14.64 -22.54 4.24
CA GLU A 35 13.41 -23.00 3.59
C GLU A 35 13.35 -22.57 2.11
N LEU A 36 13.85 -21.37 1.77
CA LEU A 36 13.86 -20.87 0.39
C LEU A 36 14.79 -21.67 -0.52
N ALA A 37 15.89 -22.24 0.02
CA ALA A 37 16.87 -22.98 -0.77
C ALA A 37 16.24 -24.17 -1.51
N ASP A 38 15.35 -24.91 -0.86
CA ASP A 38 14.65 -26.07 -1.41
C ASP A 38 13.17 -25.78 -1.73
N HIS A 39 12.76 -24.51 -1.79
CA HIS A 39 11.35 -24.14 -1.97
C HIS A 39 10.87 -24.29 -3.41
N LEU A 40 9.57 -24.56 -3.56
CA LEU A 40 8.87 -24.63 -4.85
C LEU A 40 8.94 -23.33 -5.69
N TRP A 41 9.39 -22.22 -5.11
CA TRP A 41 9.57 -20.95 -5.82
C TRP A 41 10.49 -21.10 -7.04
N TRP A 42 11.55 -21.91 -6.91
CA TRP A 42 12.52 -22.12 -7.99
C TRP A 42 12.02 -23.05 -9.09
N CYS A 43 11.10 -23.97 -8.76
CA CYS A 43 10.58 -24.98 -9.68
C CYS A 43 9.21 -24.61 -10.25
N GLY A 44 8.51 -23.65 -9.65
CA GLY A 44 7.11 -23.35 -9.94
C GLY A 44 6.14 -24.40 -9.37
N SER A 45 4.84 -24.16 -9.57
CA SER A 45 3.82 -25.12 -9.14
C SER A 45 3.79 -26.31 -10.09
N LYS A 46 3.49 -27.48 -9.54
CA LYS A 46 3.41 -28.72 -10.34
C LYS A 46 2.35 -28.61 -11.43
N TRP A 47 1.24 -27.93 -11.15
CA TRP A 47 0.14 -27.77 -12.09
C TRP A 47 0.46 -26.82 -13.26
N LEU A 48 1.45 -25.92 -13.15
CA LEU A 48 1.88 -25.11 -14.30
C LEU A 48 2.62 -25.95 -15.36
N ASN A 49 3.09 -27.15 -15.00
CA ASN A 49 3.81 -28.05 -15.89
C ASN A 49 2.90 -29.08 -16.57
N VAL A 50 1.60 -29.09 -16.27
CA VAL A 50 0.61 -29.94 -16.97
C VAL A 50 -0.13 -29.11 -18.03
N PRO A 51 -0.82 -29.76 -18.99
CA PRO A 51 -1.61 -29.05 -20.00
C PRO A 51 -2.63 -28.08 -19.37
N SER A 52 -2.94 -26.99 -20.06
CA SER A 52 -3.84 -25.92 -19.56
C SER A 52 -5.23 -26.42 -19.15
N GLU A 53 -5.68 -27.53 -19.75
CA GLU A 53 -6.95 -28.18 -19.44
C GLU A 53 -6.99 -28.79 -18.04
N GLU A 54 -5.83 -29.10 -17.46
CA GLU A 54 -5.68 -29.70 -16.13
C GLU A 54 -5.26 -28.67 -15.07
N TRP A 55 -5.20 -27.39 -15.41
CA TRP A 55 -4.82 -26.36 -14.46
C TRP A 55 -5.86 -26.22 -13.36
N LEU A 56 -5.38 -26.19 -12.11
CA LEU A 56 -6.22 -25.91 -10.94
C LEU A 56 -6.69 -24.44 -10.89
N ALA A 57 -6.10 -23.58 -11.73
CA ALA A 57 -6.39 -22.17 -11.81
C ALA A 57 -7.65 -21.94 -12.63
N LYS A 58 -8.59 -21.15 -12.10
CA LYS A 58 -9.84 -20.80 -12.80
C LYS A 58 -9.61 -19.61 -13.71
N GLU A 59 -10.19 -19.60 -14.90
CA GLU A 59 -10.13 -18.41 -15.74
C GLU A 59 -10.78 -17.23 -15.00
N ALA A 60 -10.20 -16.04 -15.09
CA ALA A 60 -10.73 -14.88 -14.39
C ALA A 60 -12.15 -14.50 -14.84
N THR A 61 -12.55 -14.94 -16.03
CA THR A 61 -13.90 -14.85 -16.61
C THR A 61 -14.90 -15.78 -15.91
N ASP A 62 -14.49 -16.99 -15.55
CA ASP A 62 -15.36 -17.98 -14.86
C ASP A 62 -15.72 -17.56 -13.44
N LEU A 63 -14.83 -16.81 -12.79
CA LEU A 63 -15.09 -16.17 -11.49
C LEU A 63 -16.02 -14.96 -11.59
N CYS A 64 -16.23 -14.43 -12.81
CA CYS A 64 -17.01 -13.24 -13.09
C CYS A 64 -18.51 -13.54 -13.30
N SER A 65 -19.01 -14.70 -12.87
CA SER A 65 -20.46 -14.96 -12.78
C SER A 65 -21.14 -14.17 -11.65
N GLN A 66 -20.34 -13.55 -10.78
CA GLN A 66 -20.80 -12.41 -10.02
C GLN A 66 -20.34 -11.19 -10.81
N GLU A 67 -21.31 -10.43 -11.35
CA GLU A 67 -21.06 -9.01 -11.57
C GLU A 67 -20.32 -8.50 -10.34
N PRO A 68 -19.27 -7.67 -10.49
CA PRO A 68 -18.76 -6.95 -9.34
C PRO A 68 -19.91 -6.06 -8.90
N ASN A 69 -20.72 -6.57 -7.98
CA ASN A 69 -21.42 -5.70 -7.08
C ASN A 69 -20.27 -5.03 -6.35
N ASP A 70 -19.95 -3.80 -6.74
CA ASP A 70 -18.92 -2.94 -6.15
C ASP A 70 -19.20 -2.67 -4.64
N GLU A 71 -20.11 -3.43 -4.02
CA GLU A 71 -20.63 -3.34 -2.67
C GLU A 71 -19.80 -4.17 -1.68
N GLU A 72 -19.13 -5.27 -2.06
CA GLU A 72 -18.44 -6.12 -1.06
C GLU A 72 -17.01 -5.68 -0.71
N ASP A 73 -16.31 -4.95 -1.59
CA ASP A 73 -15.07 -4.24 -1.22
C ASP A 73 -15.35 -2.90 -0.51
N THR A 74 -16.63 -2.49 -0.45
CA THR A 74 -17.07 -1.24 0.17
C THR A 74 -17.19 -1.36 1.69
N ASP A 75 -17.36 -2.55 2.26
CA ASP A 75 -17.58 -2.67 3.72
C ASP A 75 -16.34 -2.43 4.59
N LEU A 76 -15.14 -2.60 4.05
CA LEU A 76 -13.91 -2.21 4.76
C LEU A 76 -13.65 -0.69 4.64
N TYR A 77 -14.17 -0.05 3.59
CA TYR A 77 -14.04 1.39 3.34
C TYR A 77 -15.21 2.22 3.90
N SER A 78 -16.37 1.61 4.18
CA SER A 78 -17.59 2.27 4.67
C SER A 78 -17.43 2.84 6.08
N SER A 79 -16.53 2.26 6.89
CA SER A 79 -16.14 2.82 8.19
C SER A 79 -15.33 4.12 8.09
N ILE A 80 -14.79 4.45 6.90
CA ILE A 80 -14.04 5.69 6.63
C ILE A 80 -14.89 6.70 5.84
N THR A 81 -16.11 6.36 5.42
CA THR A 81 -17.02 7.28 4.71
C THR A 81 -17.85 8.16 5.65
N ALA A 82 -17.28 8.56 6.79
CA ALA A 82 -17.54 9.94 7.17
C ALA A 82 -16.92 10.77 6.05
N ILE A 83 -17.68 11.66 5.43
CA ILE A 83 -17.13 12.70 4.56
C ILE A 83 -16.27 13.56 5.48
N ILE A 84 -15.03 13.13 5.71
CA ILE A 84 -14.02 13.91 6.39
C ILE A 84 -13.52 14.81 5.28
N ASP A 85 -14.08 16.02 5.21
CA ASP A 85 -13.46 17.08 4.43
C ASP A 85 -11.96 17.03 4.72
N PRO A 86 -11.11 16.95 3.68
CA PRO A 86 -9.69 16.80 3.89
C PRO A 86 -9.22 17.98 4.75
N VAL A 87 -8.77 17.67 5.98
CA VAL A 87 -8.33 18.65 6.99
C VAL A 87 -7.30 19.63 6.41
N LEU A 88 -6.57 19.18 5.39
CA LEU A 88 -5.66 20.00 4.61
C LEU A 88 -6.04 19.92 3.12
N PRO A 89 -6.18 21.07 2.42
CA PRO A 89 -6.43 21.09 0.98
C PRO A 89 -5.14 20.75 0.23
N THR A 90 -4.80 19.46 0.19
CA THR A 90 -3.61 18.91 -0.48
C THR A 90 -3.60 19.24 -1.98
N GLU A 91 -4.77 19.33 -2.61
CA GLU A 91 -4.95 19.67 -4.03
C GLU A 91 -4.46 21.07 -4.39
N ARG A 92 -4.39 21.99 -3.42
CA ARG A 92 -3.92 23.37 -3.63
C ARG A 92 -2.40 23.50 -3.46
N LEU A 93 -1.72 22.42 -3.06
CA LEU A 93 -0.29 22.41 -2.76
C LEU A 93 0.48 21.68 -3.86
N SER A 94 1.06 22.44 -4.79
CA SER A 94 1.84 21.91 -5.91
C SER A 94 3.24 21.40 -5.56
N SER A 95 3.61 21.32 -4.27
CA SER A 95 4.94 20.91 -3.84
C SER A 95 4.89 20.13 -2.53
N PHE A 96 5.49 18.93 -2.55
CA PHE A 96 5.66 18.11 -1.36
C PHE A 96 6.40 18.85 -0.24
N SER A 97 7.43 19.63 -0.57
CA SER A 97 8.17 20.43 0.41
C SER A 97 7.34 21.53 1.06
N LYS A 98 6.28 22.02 0.39
CA LYS A 98 5.31 22.96 0.98
C LYS A 98 4.35 22.21 1.91
N LEU A 99 3.83 21.07 1.47
CA LEU A 99 2.96 20.21 2.28
C LEU A 99 3.64 19.76 3.58
N SER A 100 4.89 19.28 3.49
CA SER A 100 5.68 18.86 4.64
C SER A 100 5.83 19.98 5.68
N ARG A 101 6.11 21.22 5.24
CA ARG A 101 6.17 22.39 6.11
C ARG A 101 4.84 22.68 6.79
N VAL A 102 3.73 22.65 6.05
CA VAL A 102 2.39 22.88 6.60
C VAL A 102 2.05 21.84 7.67
N VAL A 103 2.29 20.56 7.38
CA VAL A 103 2.08 19.46 8.35
C VAL A 103 2.96 19.66 9.59
N ALA A 104 4.22 20.06 9.43
CA ALA A 104 5.12 20.34 10.55
C ALA A 104 4.61 21.50 11.43
N TYR A 105 4.05 22.56 10.85
CA TYR A 105 3.43 23.65 11.60
C TYR A 105 2.17 23.20 12.35
N CYS A 106 1.30 22.41 11.71
CA CYS A 106 0.13 21.82 12.37
C CYS A 106 0.54 20.95 13.56
N ALA A 107 1.54 20.08 13.39
CA ALA A 107 2.06 19.24 14.47
C ALA A 107 2.65 20.09 15.62
N ARG A 108 3.41 21.16 15.30
CA ARG A 108 3.94 22.10 16.30
C ARG A 108 2.83 22.80 17.07
N PHE A 109 1.78 23.25 16.39
CA PHE A 109 0.62 23.89 17.01
C PHE A 109 -0.11 22.94 17.95
N ILE A 110 -0.45 21.73 17.48
CA ILE A 110 -1.15 20.70 18.28
C ILE A 110 -0.34 20.37 19.53
N ARG A 111 0.98 20.19 19.41
CA ARG A 111 1.85 19.91 20.55
C ARG A 111 1.83 21.03 21.59
N ASN A 112 1.88 22.29 21.13
CA ASN A 112 1.85 23.45 22.02
C ASN A 112 0.47 23.61 22.69
N ALA A 113 -0.62 23.48 21.93
CA ALA A 113 -1.98 23.60 22.43
C ALA A 113 -2.39 22.45 23.36
N SER A 114 -1.83 21.25 23.15
CA SER A 114 -2.09 20.07 23.98
C SER A 114 -1.16 19.93 25.18
N HIS A 115 -0.30 20.92 25.46
CA HIS A 115 0.71 20.82 26.53
C HIS A 115 1.58 19.55 26.42
N GLN A 116 1.98 19.19 25.21
CA GLN A 116 2.76 17.98 24.90
C GLN A 116 2.07 16.65 25.22
N LYS A 117 0.75 16.67 25.50
CA LYS A 117 -0.04 15.45 25.75
C LYS A 117 -0.16 14.55 24.52
N TYR A 118 -0.21 15.16 23.33
CA TYR A 118 -0.25 14.45 22.05
C TYR A 118 1.03 14.74 21.27
N PHE A 119 1.58 13.70 20.63
CA PHE A 119 2.88 13.70 19.92
C PHE A 119 4.10 13.93 20.82
N ASN A 120 4.58 12.85 21.45
CA ASN A 120 5.91 12.76 22.07
C ASN A 120 7.02 12.74 21.02
N LEU A 121 7.11 13.78 20.19
CA LEU A 121 8.24 13.98 19.31
C LEU A 121 9.44 14.28 20.21
N ARG A 122 10.36 13.32 20.32
CA ARG A 122 11.68 13.58 20.90
C ARG A 122 12.22 14.82 20.19
N ARG A 123 12.58 15.86 20.94
CA ARG A 123 13.52 16.86 20.44
C ARG A 123 14.81 16.10 20.17
N THR A 124 14.96 15.52 18.99
CA THR A 124 16.27 15.54 18.36
C THR A 124 16.50 17.02 18.09
N GLY A 125 17.10 17.69 19.09
CA GLY A 125 17.69 18.98 18.85
C GLY A 125 18.63 18.76 17.69
N VAL A 126 18.26 19.23 16.50
CA VAL A 126 19.29 19.61 15.57
C VAL A 126 19.95 20.76 16.29
N GLU A 127 21.16 20.53 16.81
CA GLU A 127 22.04 21.57 17.31
C GLU A 127 22.35 22.47 16.11
N THR A 128 21.42 23.37 15.81
CA THR A 128 21.71 24.49 14.94
C THR A 128 22.50 25.45 15.79
N ASN A 129 23.78 25.62 15.47
CA ASN A 129 24.65 26.69 16.00
C ASN A 129 24.18 28.10 15.57
N ILE A 130 22.88 28.30 15.45
CA ILE A 130 22.29 29.60 15.14
C ILE A 130 21.93 30.20 16.50
N PRO A 131 22.60 31.29 16.91
CA PRO A 131 22.33 31.93 18.20
C PRO A 131 20.86 32.32 18.28
N SER A 132 20.26 32.09 19.45
CA SER A 132 18.89 32.51 19.74
C SER A 132 18.80 34.03 19.66
N ALA A 133 17.66 34.58 19.28
CA ALA A 133 17.44 36.02 19.20
C ALA A 133 17.66 36.75 20.54
N ASP A 134 17.69 36.02 21.66
CA ASP A 134 17.98 36.52 22.99
C ASP A 134 19.49 36.73 23.26
N GLU A 135 20.38 36.23 22.39
CA GLU A 135 21.84 36.39 22.49
C GLU A 135 22.37 37.58 21.65
N LEU A 136 21.49 38.35 21.01
CA LEU A 136 21.83 39.51 20.16
C LEU A 136 21.47 40.86 20.79
N VAL A 137 21.41 40.94 22.13
CA VAL A 137 21.28 42.21 22.86
C VAL A 137 22.60 42.58 23.51
#